data_AF-A0A1D2UHX9-F1
#
_entry.id   AF-A0A1D2UHX9-F1
#
_cell.length_a   1.000
_cell.length_b   1.000
_cell.length_c   1.000
_cell.angle_alpha   90.00
_cell.angle_beta   90.00
_cell.angle_gamma   90.00
#
_symmetry.space_group_name_H-M   'P 1'
#
loop_
_entity.id
_entity.type
_entity.pdbx_description
1 polymer ?
#
loop_
_entity_poly.entity_id
_entity_poly.type
_entity_poly.pdbx_seq_one_letter_code
_entity_poly.pdbx_strand_id
1 'polypeptide(L)'
;MQGKAHVDAMAAVYVGIDVCKARLDVYLHPCGERFAVANDAGGRRRLRRRLDKLAVALVVIEATSKYHRAVHRHLDAAAIRVAVVNPLRARLFAEASGIFAKTDAIDARTLALMGARLDPARTPPVSRIVEALDELVRARSAAIDERVALANRRDNTATPFLRIELARRIRALDTHVRRIEARISHLVAQDPHMAARHAILRSIPGIGPVNAATLCAGLNELGRVDAKQVAALAGLAPFATDSGPKNGQRHIRGGRPHIRKALYMAALSACRFNPDLKRFHASLIANGKPPKVAITAVMRRMLVLANTLLRNDLPYDAFKDFAPVTLLGTVPHVLVARRGLAADSVASLVELARRTPDRITFASGGNGTSSHLGAEMFMRAANIRLAHVPYRGQGPALVDVVGGQVDLTLGNMPEVIPHVKSGAIKVLAIVAPKRSPLEPGWPTLAELGYPSVVSDSWFGLMAPAGTPADAIARFQREAARALASPDVRDRLAAQGFVPSGITPDEYRAFLQSTAAAYKQVIEAAKIKLD
;
A
#
# COMPACT_ATOMS: atom_id res chain seq x y z
N MET A 1 -44.35 -18.64 -26.72
CA MET A 1 -43.92 -17.30 -27.21
C MET A 1 -42.40 -17.20 -27.10
N GLN A 2 -41.71 -17.34 -28.23
CA GLN A 2 -40.27 -17.10 -28.34
C GLN A 2 -40.03 -15.59 -28.42
N GLY A 3 -39.69 -14.97 -27.29
CA GLY A 3 -39.20 -13.60 -27.27
C GLY A 3 -37.71 -13.58 -27.56
N LYS A 4 -37.31 -13.22 -28.79
CA LYS A 4 -35.96 -12.69 -29.03
C LYS A 4 -35.84 -11.38 -28.25
N ALA A 5 -35.18 -11.42 -27.10
CA ALA A 5 -34.80 -10.20 -26.40
C ALA A 5 -33.75 -9.48 -27.26
N HIS A 6 -34.21 -8.48 -28.01
CA HIS A 6 -33.32 -7.45 -28.54
C HIS A 6 -32.71 -6.72 -27.34
N VAL A 7 -31.41 -6.90 -27.15
CA VAL A 7 -30.64 -6.14 -26.17
C VAL A 7 -30.48 -4.74 -26.76
N ASP A 8 -30.88 -3.72 -25.99
CA ASP A 8 -30.55 -2.32 -26.25
C ASP A 8 -29.06 -2.21 -26.59
N ALA A 9 -28.74 -1.59 -27.73
CA ALA A 9 -27.38 -1.51 -28.28
C ALA A 9 -26.36 -0.75 -27.39
N MET A 10 -26.75 -0.33 -26.19
CA MET A 10 -25.93 0.39 -25.21
C MET A 10 -25.77 -0.33 -23.86
N ALA A 11 -26.32 -1.53 -23.66
CA ALA A 11 -26.18 -2.23 -22.38
C ALA A 11 -24.76 -2.81 -22.22
N ALA A 12 -24.08 -2.44 -21.13
CA ALA A 12 -22.77 -2.95 -20.73
C ALA A 12 -22.76 -4.49 -20.63
N VAL A 13 -21.79 -5.14 -21.30
CA VAL A 13 -21.66 -6.60 -21.31
C VAL A 13 -20.62 -7.07 -20.29
N TYR A 14 -21.03 -7.97 -19.41
CA TYR A 14 -20.15 -8.67 -18.47
C TYR A 14 -19.85 -10.07 -18.99
N VAL A 15 -18.58 -10.43 -19.04
CA VAL A 15 -18.11 -11.69 -19.61
C VAL A 15 -17.56 -12.56 -18.51
N GLY A 16 -18.00 -13.81 -18.41
CA GLY A 16 -17.39 -14.80 -17.54
C GLY A 16 -16.66 -15.82 -18.38
N ILE A 17 -15.41 -16.14 -18.00
CA ILE A 17 -14.59 -17.12 -18.69
C ILE A 17 -14.13 -18.18 -17.67
N ASP A 18 -14.66 -19.38 -17.83
CA ASP A 18 -14.07 -20.55 -17.19
C ASP A 18 -12.90 -21.08 -18.05
N VAL A 19 -11.80 -21.43 -17.39
CA VAL A 19 -10.52 -21.70 -18.06
C VAL A 19 -10.02 -23.09 -17.73
N CYS A 20 -10.01 -23.95 -18.74
CA CYS A 20 -9.31 -25.22 -18.68
C CYS A 20 -8.05 -25.23 -19.57
N LYS A 21 -7.29 -26.33 -19.53
CA LYS A 21 -6.02 -26.46 -20.29
C LYS A 21 -6.22 -26.31 -21.80
N ALA A 22 -7.31 -26.88 -22.33
CA ALA A 22 -7.54 -26.99 -23.78
C ALA A 22 -8.57 -25.98 -24.31
N ARG A 23 -9.44 -25.42 -23.45
CA ARG A 23 -10.62 -24.66 -23.85
C ARG A 23 -10.88 -23.48 -22.91
N LEU A 24 -11.56 -22.46 -23.44
CA LEU A 24 -12.09 -21.31 -22.73
C LEU A 24 -13.61 -21.32 -22.95
N ASP A 25 -14.37 -21.49 -21.88
CA ASP A 25 -15.83 -21.50 -21.90
C ASP A 25 -16.33 -20.11 -21.49
N VAL A 26 -17.14 -19.49 -22.35
CA VAL A 26 -17.48 -18.07 -22.27
C VAL A 26 -18.98 -17.88 -22.14
N TYR A 27 -19.38 -17.03 -21.21
CA TYR A 27 -20.76 -16.58 -21.03
C TYR A 27 -20.81 -15.05 -21.10
N LEU A 28 -21.81 -14.52 -21.83
CA LEU A 28 -22.06 -13.09 -21.95
C LEU A 28 -23.35 -12.70 -21.20
N HIS A 29 -23.26 -11.76 -20.26
CA HIS A 29 -24.39 -11.19 -19.53
C HIS A 29 -24.60 -9.71 -19.92
N PRO A 30 -25.84 -9.23 -20.14
CA PRO A 30 -27.12 -9.91 -19.91
C PRO A 30 -27.65 -10.76 -21.09
N CYS A 31 -27.03 -10.70 -22.27
CA CYS A 31 -27.57 -11.32 -23.49
C CYS A 31 -27.73 -12.86 -23.43
N GLY A 32 -27.02 -13.54 -22.54
CA GLY A 32 -27.14 -14.98 -22.31
C GLY A 32 -26.42 -15.86 -23.33
N GLU A 33 -25.68 -15.27 -24.28
CA GLU A 33 -24.90 -16.01 -25.27
C GLU A 33 -23.79 -16.82 -24.60
N ARG A 34 -23.57 -18.03 -25.12
CA ARG A 34 -22.52 -18.95 -24.68
C ARG A 34 -21.74 -19.47 -25.87
N PHE A 35 -20.43 -19.57 -25.72
CA PHE A 35 -19.58 -20.20 -26.71
C PHE A 35 -18.28 -20.68 -26.07
N ALA A 36 -17.53 -21.50 -26.81
CA ALA A 36 -16.22 -21.96 -26.38
C ALA A 36 -15.18 -21.76 -27.48
N VAL A 37 -13.94 -21.50 -27.08
CA VAL A 37 -12.78 -21.44 -27.98
C VAL A 37 -11.62 -22.26 -27.43
N ALA A 38 -10.73 -22.73 -28.30
CA ALA A 38 -9.49 -23.38 -27.86
C ALA A 38 -8.62 -22.43 -27.01
N ASN A 39 -7.94 -22.95 -25.99
CA ASN A 39 -6.99 -22.19 -25.18
C ASN A 39 -5.59 -22.11 -25.84
N ASP A 40 -5.57 -21.71 -27.11
CA ASP A 40 -4.37 -21.53 -27.92
C ASP A 40 -4.33 -20.12 -28.53
N ALA A 41 -3.29 -19.82 -29.32
CA ALA A 41 -3.15 -18.50 -29.93
C ALA A 41 -4.29 -18.18 -30.91
N GLY A 42 -4.81 -19.18 -31.63
CA GLY A 42 -5.92 -19.01 -32.57
C GLY A 42 -7.25 -18.76 -31.87
N GLY A 43 -7.56 -19.54 -30.83
CA GLY A 43 -8.77 -19.39 -30.03
C GLY A 43 -8.81 -18.08 -29.26
N ARG A 44 -7.68 -17.61 -28.71
CA ARG A 44 -7.60 -16.27 -28.09
C ARG A 44 -7.89 -15.14 -29.09
N ARG A 45 -7.38 -15.23 -30.33
CA ARG A 45 -7.73 -14.26 -31.39
C ARG A 45 -9.21 -14.31 -31.75
N ARG A 46 -9.81 -15.51 -31.81
CA ARG A 46 -11.26 -15.67 -32.07
C ARG A 46 -12.11 -15.08 -30.94
N LEU A 47 -11.71 -15.30 -29.68
CA LEU A 47 -12.34 -14.68 -28.52
C LEU A 47 -12.32 -13.16 -28.63
N ARG A 48 -11.14 -12.56 -28.85
CA ARG A 48 -10.99 -11.10 -28.98
C ARG A 48 -11.90 -10.54 -30.07
N ARG A 49 -11.86 -11.11 -31.28
CA ARG A 49 -12.71 -10.66 -32.41
C ARG A 49 -14.22 -10.69 -32.10
N ARG A 50 -14.68 -11.56 -31.19
CA ARG A 50 -16.07 -11.55 -30.73
C ARG A 50 -16.31 -10.43 -29.71
N LEU A 51 -15.41 -10.27 -28.74
CA LEU A 51 -15.52 -9.26 -27.70
C LEU A 51 -15.39 -7.82 -28.26
N ASP A 52 -14.58 -7.61 -29.29
CA ASP A 52 -14.39 -6.31 -29.97
C ASP A 52 -15.70 -5.75 -30.56
N LYS A 53 -16.71 -6.60 -30.76
CA LYS A 53 -18.03 -6.22 -31.29
C LYS A 53 -19.04 -5.84 -30.21
N LEU A 54 -18.64 -5.89 -28.95
CA LEU A 54 -19.51 -5.73 -27.79
C LEU A 54 -18.99 -4.61 -26.89
N ALA A 55 -19.90 -3.91 -26.21
CA ALA A 55 -19.56 -2.95 -25.17
C ALA A 55 -19.16 -3.67 -23.86
N VAL A 56 -18.00 -4.36 -23.87
CA VAL A 56 -17.54 -5.16 -22.72
C VAL A 56 -17.12 -4.25 -21.57
N ALA A 57 -17.85 -4.31 -20.46
CA ALA A 57 -17.53 -3.58 -19.23
C ALA A 57 -16.43 -4.29 -18.41
N LEU A 58 -16.53 -5.62 -18.28
CA LEU A 58 -15.60 -6.41 -17.50
C LEU A 58 -15.61 -7.88 -17.92
N VAL A 59 -14.42 -8.47 -18.01
CA VAL A 59 -14.21 -9.92 -18.12
C VAL A 59 -13.78 -10.47 -16.78
N VAL A 60 -14.48 -11.47 -16.26
CA VAL A 60 -14.16 -12.17 -15.01
C VAL A 60 -13.62 -13.56 -15.34
N ILE A 61 -12.42 -13.85 -14.85
CA ILE A 61 -11.73 -15.12 -15.08
C ILE A 61 -11.38 -15.75 -13.73
N GLU A 62 -11.56 -17.06 -13.58
CA GLU A 62 -11.11 -17.77 -12.38
C GLU A 62 -9.62 -18.14 -12.44
N ALA A 63 -8.86 -17.88 -11.37
CA ALA A 63 -7.46 -18.29 -11.23
C ALA A 63 -7.32 -19.65 -10.53
N THR A 64 -7.68 -20.73 -11.21
CA THR A 64 -7.52 -22.10 -10.68
C THR A 64 -6.14 -22.70 -11.02
N SER A 65 -5.52 -22.29 -12.13
CA SER A 65 -4.24 -22.84 -12.62
C SER A 65 -3.47 -21.83 -13.49
N LYS A 66 -2.31 -22.21 -14.05
CA LYS A 66 -1.53 -21.36 -14.97
C LYS A 66 -2.21 -21.07 -16.32
N TYR A 67 -3.27 -21.80 -16.67
CA TYR A 67 -3.86 -21.76 -18.03
C TYR A 67 -4.59 -20.44 -18.35
N HIS A 68 -4.99 -19.66 -17.35
CA HIS A 68 -5.63 -18.34 -17.55
C HIS A 68 -4.65 -17.25 -18.00
N ARG A 69 -3.35 -17.40 -17.71
CA ARG A 69 -2.34 -16.35 -17.90
C ARG A 69 -2.26 -15.85 -19.34
N ALA A 70 -2.39 -16.76 -20.32
CA ALA A 70 -2.28 -16.42 -21.73
C ALA A 70 -3.50 -15.63 -22.25
N VAL A 71 -4.72 -16.03 -21.86
CA VAL A 71 -5.93 -15.29 -22.21
C VAL A 71 -5.98 -13.94 -21.51
N HIS A 72 -5.60 -13.88 -20.23
CA HIS A 72 -5.57 -12.63 -19.47
C HIS A 72 -4.68 -11.58 -20.16
N ARG A 73 -3.43 -11.92 -20.49
CA ARG A 73 -2.54 -11.00 -21.23
C ARG A 73 -3.08 -10.59 -22.60
N HIS A 74 -3.70 -11.52 -23.30
CA HIS A 74 -4.22 -11.26 -24.64
C HIS A 74 -5.37 -10.23 -24.61
N LEU A 75 -6.23 -10.31 -23.61
CA LEU A 75 -7.32 -9.37 -23.40
C LEU A 75 -6.82 -8.03 -22.84
N ASP A 76 -5.89 -8.06 -21.89
CA ASP A 76 -5.28 -6.85 -21.31
C ASP A 76 -4.52 -6.02 -22.37
N ALA A 77 -3.80 -6.68 -23.28
CA ALA A 77 -3.13 -6.04 -24.41
C ALA A 77 -4.12 -5.40 -25.42
N ALA A 78 -5.40 -5.77 -25.37
CA ALA A 78 -6.48 -5.16 -26.14
C ALA A 78 -7.25 -4.10 -25.34
N ALA A 79 -6.72 -3.66 -24.19
CA ALA A 79 -7.36 -2.73 -23.26
C ALA A 79 -8.72 -3.18 -22.71
N ILE A 80 -9.03 -4.49 -22.76
CA ILE A 80 -10.24 -5.06 -22.17
C ILE A 80 -10.01 -5.21 -20.66
N ARG A 81 -10.92 -4.68 -19.83
CA ARG A 81 -10.85 -4.83 -18.37
C ARG A 81 -11.02 -6.30 -17.98
N VAL A 82 -10.04 -6.86 -17.30
CA VAL A 82 -10.08 -8.23 -16.76
C VAL A 82 -9.95 -8.22 -15.24
N ALA A 83 -10.83 -8.94 -14.55
CA ALA A 83 -10.72 -9.27 -13.13
C ALA A 83 -10.45 -10.76 -12.97
N VAL A 84 -9.35 -11.09 -12.27
CA VAL A 84 -9.00 -12.47 -11.97
C VAL A 84 -9.44 -12.79 -10.54
N VAL A 85 -10.43 -13.66 -10.39
CA VAL A 85 -11.05 -13.95 -9.10
C VAL A 85 -10.50 -15.22 -8.45
N ASN A 86 -10.49 -15.22 -7.12
CA ASN A 86 -10.12 -16.38 -6.33
C ASN A 86 -11.22 -17.47 -6.48
N PRO A 87 -10.85 -18.73 -6.77
CA PRO A 87 -11.81 -19.84 -6.89
C PRO A 87 -12.77 -19.99 -5.71
N LEU A 88 -12.29 -19.76 -4.48
CA LEU A 88 -13.13 -19.81 -3.29
C LEU A 88 -14.21 -18.72 -3.29
N ARG A 89 -13.88 -17.51 -3.77
CA ARG A 89 -14.86 -16.42 -3.89
C ARG A 89 -15.91 -16.72 -4.95
N ALA A 90 -15.48 -17.25 -6.10
CA ALA A 90 -16.41 -17.65 -7.16
C ALA A 90 -17.36 -18.74 -6.65
N ARG A 91 -16.83 -19.74 -5.94
CA ARG A 91 -17.61 -20.81 -5.32
C ARG A 91 -18.61 -20.30 -4.27
N LEU A 92 -18.17 -19.46 -3.33
CA LEU A 92 -19.05 -18.90 -2.30
C LEU A 92 -20.16 -18.03 -2.91
N PHE A 93 -19.87 -17.32 -4.00
CA PHE A 93 -20.87 -16.56 -4.74
C PHE A 93 -21.87 -17.48 -5.45
N ALA A 94 -21.41 -18.60 -6.03
CA ALA A 94 -22.28 -19.61 -6.63
C ALA A 94 -23.26 -20.19 -5.58
N GLU A 95 -22.72 -20.64 -4.44
CA GLU A 95 -23.49 -21.21 -3.32
C GLU A 95 -24.49 -20.19 -2.76
N ALA A 96 -24.08 -18.95 -2.53
CA ALA A 96 -24.96 -17.87 -2.08
C ALA A 96 -26.04 -17.48 -3.11
N SER A 97 -25.80 -17.76 -4.40
CA SER A 97 -26.76 -17.54 -5.49
C SER A 97 -27.67 -18.75 -5.75
N GLY A 98 -27.60 -19.81 -4.94
CA GLY A 98 -28.37 -21.04 -5.11
C GLY A 98 -27.91 -21.93 -6.28
N ILE A 99 -26.70 -21.72 -6.79
CA ILE A 99 -26.12 -22.47 -7.91
C ILE A 99 -25.20 -23.55 -7.34
N PHE A 100 -25.71 -24.78 -7.23
CA PHE A 100 -24.97 -25.92 -6.66
C PHE A 100 -24.40 -26.88 -7.71
N ALA A 101 -24.98 -26.90 -8.92
CA ALA A 101 -24.49 -27.71 -10.02
C ALA A 101 -23.18 -27.12 -10.58
N LYS A 102 -22.18 -27.99 -10.84
CA LYS A 102 -20.88 -27.58 -11.35
C LYS A 102 -20.67 -28.07 -12.78
N THR A 103 -20.63 -27.15 -13.74
CA THR A 103 -20.23 -27.39 -15.13
C THR A 103 -19.50 -26.16 -15.65
N ASP A 104 -18.58 -26.31 -16.60
CA ASP A 104 -17.81 -25.20 -17.17
C ASP A 104 -18.71 -24.04 -17.64
N ALA A 105 -19.87 -24.35 -18.22
CA ALA A 105 -20.84 -23.36 -18.68
C ALA A 105 -21.57 -22.63 -17.52
N ILE A 106 -21.84 -23.33 -16.42
CA ILE A 106 -22.43 -22.73 -15.20
C ILE A 106 -21.37 -21.88 -14.48
N ASP A 107 -20.13 -22.33 -14.45
CA ASP A 107 -19.01 -21.61 -13.84
C ASP A 107 -18.77 -20.30 -14.60
N ALA A 108 -18.69 -20.34 -15.94
CA ALA A 108 -18.61 -19.15 -16.79
C ALA A 108 -19.79 -18.18 -16.57
N ARG A 109 -21.04 -18.70 -16.49
CA ARG A 109 -22.21 -17.87 -16.17
C ARG A 109 -22.09 -17.21 -14.80
N THR A 110 -21.65 -17.96 -13.80
CA THR A 110 -21.52 -17.48 -12.43
C THR A 110 -20.48 -16.36 -12.35
N LEU A 111 -19.36 -16.49 -13.06
CA LEU A 111 -18.34 -15.45 -13.16
C LEU A 111 -18.87 -14.16 -13.81
N ALA A 112 -19.65 -14.28 -14.90
CA ALA A 112 -20.27 -13.12 -15.55
C ALA A 112 -21.24 -12.39 -14.61
N LEU A 113 -22.08 -13.14 -13.89
CA LEU A 113 -23.02 -12.60 -12.90
C LEU A 113 -22.29 -11.96 -11.71
N MET A 114 -21.19 -12.57 -11.27
CA MET A 114 -20.32 -12.00 -10.23
C MET A 114 -19.74 -10.67 -10.69
N GLY A 115 -19.32 -10.57 -11.95
CA GLY A 115 -18.87 -9.33 -12.59
C GLY A 115 -19.93 -8.24 -12.54
N ALA A 116 -21.14 -8.57 -12.97
CA ALA A 116 -22.25 -7.62 -13.00
C ALA A 116 -22.70 -7.14 -11.61
N ARG A 117 -22.66 -8.02 -10.59
CA ARG A 117 -23.16 -7.70 -9.24
C ARG A 117 -22.12 -7.11 -8.30
N LEU A 118 -20.86 -7.53 -8.41
CA LEU A 118 -19.81 -7.15 -7.45
C LEU A 118 -18.78 -6.18 -8.06
N ASP A 119 -18.79 -5.98 -9.38
CA ASP A 119 -17.82 -5.19 -10.15
C ASP A 119 -16.37 -5.31 -9.63
N PRO A 120 -15.78 -6.53 -9.61
CA PRO A 120 -14.47 -6.72 -9.06
C PRO A 120 -13.42 -5.88 -9.81
N ALA A 121 -12.51 -5.27 -9.06
CA ALA A 121 -11.46 -4.43 -9.63
C ALA A 121 -10.59 -5.17 -10.67
N ARG A 122 -10.13 -4.43 -11.68
CA ARG A 122 -9.19 -4.93 -12.69
C ARG A 122 -7.96 -5.52 -12.02
N THR A 123 -7.54 -6.70 -12.46
CA THR A 123 -6.30 -7.34 -12.06
C THR A 123 -5.29 -7.21 -13.21
N PRO A 124 -4.10 -6.61 -13.01
CA PRO A 124 -3.10 -6.56 -14.08
C PRO A 124 -2.46 -7.95 -14.31
N PRO A 125 -2.04 -8.29 -15.53
CA PRO A 125 -1.36 -9.55 -15.81
C PRO A 125 0.04 -9.58 -15.15
N VAL A 126 0.41 -10.76 -14.67
CA VAL A 126 1.73 -10.98 -14.07
C VAL A 126 2.80 -11.06 -15.17
N SER A 127 3.95 -10.42 -14.92
CA SER A 127 5.08 -10.45 -15.86
C SER A 127 5.64 -11.88 -16.01
N ARG A 128 6.20 -12.19 -17.18
CA ARG A 128 6.77 -13.52 -17.45
C ARG A 128 7.93 -13.86 -16.50
N ILE A 129 8.70 -12.86 -16.10
CA ILE A 129 9.83 -13.02 -15.18
C ILE A 129 9.32 -13.44 -13.79
N VAL A 130 8.29 -12.75 -13.26
CA VAL A 130 7.67 -13.11 -11.98
C VAL A 130 7.07 -14.52 -12.03
N GLU A 131 6.44 -14.90 -13.14
CA GLU A 131 5.89 -16.26 -13.29
C GLU A 131 6.97 -17.34 -13.31
N ALA A 132 8.05 -17.13 -14.05
CA ALA A 132 9.19 -18.04 -14.07
C ALA A 132 9.84 -18.13 -12.67
N LEU A 133 9.90 -17.01 -11.95
CA LEU A 133 10.40 -16.98 -10.58
C LEU A 133 9.51 -17.77 -9.62
N ASP A 134 8.19 -17.62 -9.70
CA ASP A 134 7.22 -18.38 -8.89
C ASP A 134 7.33 -19.90 -9.17
N GLU A 135 7.50 -20.30 -10.43
CA GLU A 135 7.70 -21.70 -10.79
C GLU A 135 8.99 -22.27 -10.18
N LEU A 136 10.10 -21.54 -10.25
CA LEU A 136 11.38 -21.95 -9.64
C LEU A 136 11.29 -22.01 -8.10
N VAL A 137 10.67 -21.02 -7.47
CA VAL A 137 10.48 -20.97 -6.01
C VAL A 137 9.63 -22.17 -5.55
N ARG A 138 8.54 -22.50 -6.27
CA ARG A 138 7.71 -23.67 -5.96
C ARG A 138 8.47 -24.98 -6.15
N ALA A 139 9.23 -25.12 -7.24
CA ALA A 139 10.06 -26.30 -7.49
C ALA A 139 11.09 -26.50 -6.35
N ARG A 140 11.73 -25.41 -5.90
CA ARG A 140 12.63 -25.45 -4.74
C ARG A 140 11.90 -25.93 -3.48
N SER A 141 10.73 -25.36 -3.17
CA SER A 141 9.94 -25.78 -2.00
C SER A 141 9.58 -27.27 -2.05
N ALA A 142 9.16 -27.78 -3.20
CA ALA A 142 8.84 -29.19 -3.37
C ALA A 142 10.07 -30.09 -3.15
N ALA A 143 11.24 -29.71 -3.70
CA ALA A 143 12.48 -30.46 -3.50
C ALA A 143 12.94 -30.47 -2.03
N ILE A 144 12.73 -29.37 -1.30
CA ILE A 144 13.01 -29.31 0.15
C ILE A 144 12.05 -30.22 0.92
N ASP A 145 10.76 -30.22 0.60
CA ASP A 145 9.78 -31.09 1.25
C ASP A 145 10.11 -32.58 1.03
N GLU A 146 10.50 -32.97 -0.20
CA GLU A 146 10.96 -34.33 -0.50
C GLU A 146 12.23 -34.67 0.30
N ARG A 147 13.21 -33.77 0.33
CA ARG A 147 14.45 -33.95 1.08
C ARG A 147 14.19 -34.21 2.56
N VAL A 148 13.29 -33.43 3.18
CA VAL A 148 12.91 -33.61 4.58
C VAL A 148 12.21 -34.95 4.80
N ALA A 149 11.30 -35.34 3.89
CA ALA A 149 10.63 -36.64 3.97
C ALA A 149 11.62 -37.80 3.88
N LEU A 150 12.62 -37.73 2.99
CA LEU A 150 13.67 -38.75 2.88
C LEU A 150 14.60 -38.77 4.09
N ALA A 151 14.95 -37.62 4.66
CA ALA A 151 15.75 -37.53 5.89
C ALA A 151 15.03 -38.22 7.06
N ASN A 152 13.75 -37.91 7.27
CA ASN A 152 12.94 -38.55 8.30
C ASN A 152 12.85 -40.08 8.09
N ARG A 153 12.68 -40.55 6.85
CA ARG A 153 12.67 -42.00 6.55
C ARG A 153 14.00 -42.66 6.83
N ARG A 154 15.12 -42.00 6.47
CA ARG A 154 16.47 -42.52 6.70
C ARG A 154 16.75 -42.69 8.19
N ASP A 155 16.36 -41.71 9.00
CA ASP A 155 16.64 -41.71 10.43
C ASP A 155 15.84 -42.81 11.17
N ASN A 156 14.67 -43.19 10.64
CA ASN A 156 13.81 -44.25 11.18
C ASN A 156 14.04 -45.65 10.56
N THR A 157 14.96 -45.79 9.61
CA THR A 157 15.23 -47.07 8.95
C THR A 157 16.41 -47.80 9.60
N ALA A 158 16.22 -49.09 9.91
CA ALA A 158 17.27 -49.98 10.44
C ALA A 158 18.12 -50.66 9.35
N THR A 159 17.57 -50.91 8.16
CA THR A 159 18.27 -51.60 7.06
C THR A 159 19.44 -50.77 6.51
N PRO A 160 20.71 -51.25 6.60
CA PRO A 160 21.89 -50.47 6.19
C PRO A 160 21.89 -50.05 4.72
N PHE A 161 21.49 -50.96 3.81
CA PHE A 161 21.37 -50.66 2.37
C PHE A 161 20.43 -49.49 2.11
N LEU A 162 19.24 -49.51 2.72
CA LEU A 162 18.23 -48.48 2.53
C LEU A 162 18.67 -47.12 3.13
N ARG A 163 19.42 -47.12 4.25
CA ARG A 163 20.04 -45.90 4.79
C ARG A 163 21.02 -45.26 3.79
N ILE A 164 21.84 -46.06 3.13
CA ILE A 164 22.80 -45.60 2.11
C ILE A 164 22.06 -45.02 0.89
N GLU A 165 21.03 -45.71 0.40
CA GLU A 165 20.26 -45.27 -0.78
C GLU A 165 19.49 -43.97 -0.50
N LEU A 166 18.85 -43.86 0.67
CA LEU A 166 18.18 -42.63 1.08
C LEU A 166 19.17 -41.47 1.23
N ALA A 167 20.36 -41.72 1.79
CA ALA A 167 21.42 -40.70 1.86
C ALA A 167 21.91 -40.25 0.47
N ARG A 168 22.01 -41.17 -0.50
CA ARG A 168 22.34 -40.84 -1.90
C ARG A 168 21.27 -39.93 -2.52
N ARG A 169 19.99 -40.26 -2.35
CA ARG A 169 18.89 -39.42 -2.84
C ARG A 169 18.83 -38.05 -2.19
N ILE A 170 19.08 -37.95 -0.87
CA ILE A 170 19.18 -36.66 -0.16
C ILE A 170 20.28 -35.80 -0.77
N ARG A 171 21.47 -36.36 -1.03
CA ARG A 171 22.57 -35.63 -1.69
C ARG A 171 22.20 -35.17 -3.10
N ALA A 172 21.50 -36.00 -3.87
CA ALA A 172 21.02 -35.62 -5.19
C ALA A 172 20.01 -34.44 -5.13
N LEU A 173 19.11 -34.47 -4.16
CA LEU A 173 18.18 -33.36 -3.90
C LEU A 173 18.89 -32.10 -3.44
N ASP A 174 19.92 -32.19 -2.59
CA ASP A 174 20.74 -31.04 -2.19
C ASP A 174 21.37 -30.36 -3.41
N THR A 175 21.95 -31.12 -4.34
CA THR A 175 22.48 -30.61 -5.60
C THR A 175 21.39 -30.01 -6.49
N HIS A 176 20.21 -30.64 -6.55
CA HIS A 176 19.08 -30.11 -7.31
C HIS A 176 18.59 -28.76 -6.76
N VAL A 177 18.44 -28.64 -5.44
CA VAL A 177 18.06 -27.39 -4.75
C VAL A 177 19.07 -26.29 -5.06
N ARG A 178 20.38 -26.56 -4.95
CA ARG A 178 21.43 -25.57 -5.26
C ARG A 178 21.34 -25.07 -6.70
N ARG A 179 21.08 -25.95 -7.67
CA ARG A 179 20.89 -25.57 -9.08
C ARG A 179 19.67 -24.66 -9.26
N ILE A 180 18.55 -24.97 -8.59
CA ILE A 180 17.36 -24.11 -8.63
C ILE A 180 17.64 -22.74 -7.99
N GLU A 181 18.30 -22.70 -6.83
CA GLU A 181 18.66 -21.46 -6.14
C GLU A 181 19.59 -20.57 -6.98
N ALA A 182 20.56 -21.15 -7.69
CA ALA A 182 21.40 -20.44 -8.64
C ALA A 182 20.57 -19.85 -9.80
N ARG A 183 19.60 -20.61 -10.33
CA ARG A 183 18.72 -20.13 -11.40
C ARG A 183 17.78 -19.02 -10.92
N ILE A 184 17.25 -19.11 -9.70
CA ILE A 184 16.47 -18.05 -9.04
C ILE A 184 17.29 -16.78 -8.97
N SER A 185 18.53 -16.88 -8.47
CA SER A 185 19.42 -15.72 -8.32
C SER A 185 19.74 -15.06 -9.66
N HIS A 186 20.00 -15.87 -10.69
CA HIS A 186 20.23 -15.39 -12.05
C HIS A 186 19.00 -14.66 -12.62
N LEU A 187 17.80 -15.22 -12.45
CA LEU A 187 16.56 -14.60 -12.95
C LEU A 187 16.25 -13.28 -12.25
N VAL A 188 16.51 -13.19 -10.94
CA VAL A 188 16.38 -11.94 -10.18
C VAL A 188 17.35 -10.88 -10.71
N ALA A 189 18.60 -11.26 -11.01
CA ALA A 189 19.62 -10.34 -11.51
C ALA A 189 19.36 -9.82 -12.94
N GLN A 190 18.58 -10.55 -13.75
CA GLN A 190 18.26 -10.17 -15.13
C GLN A 190 17.24 -9.02 -15.24
N ASP A 191 16.47 -8.76 -14.20
CA ASP A 191 15.47 -7.69 -14.18
C ASP A 191 15.84 -6.64 -13.12
N PRO A 192 16.26 -5.42 -13.52
CA PRO A 192 16.68 -4.38 -12.57
C PRO A 192 15.63 -4.07 -11.50
N HIS A 193 14.35 -4.06 -11.89
CA HIS A 193 13.25 -3.82 -10.96
C HIS A 193 13.12 -4.95 -9.93
N MET A 194 13.18 -6.21 -10.36
CA MET A 194 13.21 -7.36 -9.46
C MET A 194 14.44 -7.35 -8.55
N ALA A 195 15.61 -7.02 -9.09
CA ALA A 195 16.86 -6.96 -8.34
C ALA A 195 16.79 -5.91 -7.22
N ALA A 196 16.27 -4.71 -7.52
CA ALA A 196 16.06 -3.65 -6.53
C ALA A 196 15.10 -4.11 -5.42
N ARG A 197 13.93 -4.63 -5.79
CA ARG A 197 12.95 -5.17 -4.82
C ARG A 197 13.55 -6.28 -3.95
N HIS A 198 14.31 -7.19 -4.56
CA HIS A 198 15.00 -8.27 -3.85
C HIS A 198 16.04 -7.75 -2.87
N ALA A 199 16.83 -6.75 -3.26
CA ALA A 199 17.83 -6.11 -2.39
C ALA A 199 17.18 -5.42 -1.19
N ILE A 200 16.09 -4.67 -1.40
CA ILE A 200 15.32 -4.03 -0.33
C ILE A 200 14.80 -5.07 0.66
N LEU A 201 14.22 -6.16 0.16
CA LEU A 201 13.73 -7.24 1.03
C LEU A 201 14.86 -7.88 1.83
N ARG A 202 16.03 -8.08 1.23
CA ARG A 202 17.22 -8.62 1.91
C ARG A 202 17.83 -7.69 2.95
N SER A 203 17.55 -6.39 2.86
CA SER A 203 17.98 -5.43 3.89
C SER A 203 17.30 -5.66 5.25
N ILE A 204 16.16 -6.37 5.26
CA ILE A 204 15.44 -6.72 6.49
C ILE A 204 16.15 -7.90 7.17
N PRO A 205 16.68 -7.72 8.39
CA PRO A 205 17.33 -8.82 9.10
C PRO A 205 16.39 -10.02 9.28
N GLY A 206 16.85 -11.20 8.88
CA GLY A 206 16.07 -12.44 8.86
C GLY A 206 15.47 -12.82 7.51
N ILE A 207 15.44 -11.90 6.54
CA ILE A 207 15.03 -12.21 5.16
C ILE A 207 16.25 -12.56 4.31
N GLY A 208 16.47 -13.87 4.11
CA GLY A 208 17.48 -14.38 3.19
C GLY A 208 17.09 -14.30 1.71
N PRO A 209 18.01 -14.61 0.78
CA PRO A 209 17.81 -14.46 -0.67
C PRO A 209 16.63 -15.29 -1.20
N VAL A 210 16.41 -16.49 -0.66
CA VAL A 210 15.26 -17.33 -1.03
C VAL A 210 13.95 -16.76 -0.53
N ASN A 211 13.91 -16.25 0.71
CA ASN A 211 12.70 -15.65 1.27
C ASN A 211 12.33 -14.38 0.50
N ALA A 212 13.32 -13.54 0.17
CA ALA A 212 13.13 -12.37 -0.67
C ALA A 212 12.57 -12.74 -2.05
N ALA A 213 13.14 -13.75 -2.73
CA ALA A 213 12.62 -14.24 -4.01
C ALA A 213 11.19 -14.80 -3.89
N THR A 214 10.88 -15.50 -2.79
CA THR A 214 9.54 -16.03 -2.51
C THR A 214 8.51 -14.92 -2.33
N LEU A 215 8.88 -13.85 -1.62
CA LEU A 215 8.03 -12.67 -1.44
C LEU A 215 7.83 -11.92 -2.77
N CYS A 216 8.90 -11.72 -3.54
CA CYS A 216 8.82 -11.11 -4.87
C CYS A 216 7.91 -11.88 -5.82
N ALA A 217 7.98 -13.21 -5.81
CA ALA A 217 7.21 -14.07 -6.72
C ALA A 217 5.75 -14.24 -6.28
N GLY A 218 5.52 -14.41 -4.97
CA GLY A 218 4.22 -14.78 -4.42
C GLY A 218 3.44 -13.63 -3.78
N LEU A 219 3.97 -12.40 -3.74
CA LEU A 219 3.28 -11.17 -3.30
C LEU A 219 3.58 -9.99 -4.24
N ASN A 220 3.00 -10.01 -5.44
CA ASN A 220 3.14 -8.92 -6.42
C ASN A 220 2.57 -7.58 -5.94
N GLU A 221 1.64 -7.62 -4.99
CA GLU A 221 1.01 -6.46 -4.37
C GLU A 221 1.92 -5.75 -3.36
N LEU A 222 3.02 -6.38 -2.96
CA LEU A 222 3.93 -5.85 -1.93
C LEU A 222 4.53 -4.50 -2.37
N GLY A 223 4.34 -3.47 -1.53
CA GLY A 223 4.64 -2.06 -1.82
C GLY A 223 3.41 -1.24 -2.22
N ARG A 224 2.33 -1.87 -2.69
CA ARG A 224 1.15 -1.20 -3.29
C ARG A 224 -0.12 -1.25 -2.46
N VAL A 225 -0.19 -2.13 -1.47
CA VAL A 225 -1.37 -2.34 -0.61
C VAL A 225 -1.12 -1.91 0.82
N ASP A 226 -2.16 -1.63 1.61
CA ASP A 226 -2.01 -1.25 3.01
C ASP A 226 -1.56 -2.42 3.93
N ALA A 227 -1.22 -2.09 5.18
CA ALA A 227 -0.71 -3.06 6.15
C ALA A 227 -1.72 -4.16 6.53
N LYS A 228 -3.03 -3.87 6.49
CA LYS A 228 -4.09 -4.86 6.76
C LYS A 228 -4.27 -5.78 5.55
N GLN A 229 -4.29 -5.22 4.35
CA GLN A 229 -4.39 -5.93 3.08
C GLN A 229 -3.22 -6.88 2.87
N VAL A 230 -1.97 -6.42 3.04
CA VAL A 230 -0.79 -7.28 2.87
C VAL A 230 -0.77 -8.43 3.89
N ALA A 231 -1.15 -8.14 5.14
CA ALA A 231 -1.26 -9.17 6.16
C ALA A 231 -2.37 -10.19 5.83
N ALA A 232 -3.51 -9.75 5.30
CA ALA A 232 -4.59 -10.64 4.87
C ALA A 232 -4.16 -11.51 3.68
N LEU A 233 -3.47 -10.94 2.69
CA LEU A 233 -2.92 -11.67 1.55
C LEU A 233 -1.94 -12.77 1.97
N ALA A 234 -1.10 -12.53 2.98
CA ALA A 234 -0.23 -13.56 3.55
C ALA A 234 -0.93 -14.52 4.53
N GLY A 235 -2.18 -14.23 4.93
CA GLY A 235 -2.92 -15.00 5.93
C GLY A 235 -2.36 -14.81 7.34
N LEU A 236 -1.95 -13.58 7.66
CA LEU A 236 -1.41 -13.12 8.94
C LEU A 236 -2.30 -12.08 9.63
N ALA A 237 -3.39 -11.66 8.97
CA ALA A 237 -4.38 -10.77 9.56
C ALA A 237 -5.31 -11.55 10.51
N PRO A 238 -5.45 -11.14 11.78
CA PRO A 238 -6.45 -11.68 12.69
C PRO A 238 -7.83 -11.12 12.31
N PHE A 239 -8.82 -11.99 12.13
CA PHE A 239 -10.20 -11.57 11.88
C PHE A 239 -10.99 -11.54 13.18
N ALA A 240 -11.85 -10.53 13.32
CA ALA A 240 -12.78 -10.39 14.44
C ALA A 240 -13.82 -11.52 14.41
N THR A 241 -14.17 -12.01 15.59
CA THR A 241 -15.19 -13.06 15.80
C THR A 241 -16.15 -12.57 16.88
N ASP A 242 -16.65 -11.35 16.70
CA ASP A 242 -17.41 -10.62 17.70
C ASP A 242 -18.90 -10.73 17.34
N SER A 243 -19.76 -11.10 18.29
CA SER A 243 -21.22 -11.21 18.08
C SER A 243 -21.98 -10.78 19.33
N GLY A 244 -22.80 -9.73 19.21
CA GLY A 244 -23.44 -9.09 20.36
C GLY A 244 -22.41 -8.71 21.44
N PRO A 245 -22.63 -9.05 22.72
CA PRO A 245 -21.66 -8.76 23.80
C PRO A 245 -20.46 -9.73 23.85
N LYS A 246 -20.36 -10.72 22.95
CA LYS A 246 -19.25 -11.68 22.95
C LYS A 246 -18.06 -11.14 22.15
N ASN A 247 -16.92 -10.97 22.83
CA ASN A 247 -15.61 -10.74 22.21
C ASN A 247 -14.88 -12.08 22.05
N GLY A 248 -14.94 -12.66 20.85
CA GLY A 248 -14.34 -13.96 20.56
C GLY A 248 -12.83 -13.89 20.33
N GLN A 249 -12.14 -15.02 20.49
CA GLN A 249 -10.72 -15.10 20.14
C GLN A 249 -10.53 -14.92 18.63
N ARG A 250 -9.64 -14.01 18.26
CA ARG A 250 -9.35 -13.67 16.86
C ARG A 250 -8.41 -14.69 16.24
N HIS A 251 -8.75 -15.15 15.04
CA HIS A 251 -7.99 -16.18 14.32
C HIS A 251 -7.51 -15.66 12.96
N ILE A 252 -6.34 -16.12 12.52
CA ILE A 252 -5.91 -15.98 11.13
C ILE A 252 -6.68 -16.97 10.27
N ARG A 253 -7.07 -16.58 9.05
CA ARG A 253 -7.71 -17.48 8.07
C ARG A 253 -7.30 -17.11 6.65
N GLY A 254 -7.25 -18.11 5.77
CA GLY A 254 -6.95 -17.93 4.35
C GLY A 254 -5.52 -17.45 4.03
N GLY A 255 -5.43 -16.54 3.07
CA GLY A 255 -4.18 -16.00 2.53
C GLY A 255 -3.36 -17.00 1.71
N ARG A 256 -2.10 -16.64 1.43
CA ARG A 256 -1.13 -17.42 0.63
C ARG A 256 -0.23 -18.28 1.55
N PRO A 257 -0.49 -19.59 1.70
CA PRO A 257 0.21 -20.40 2.71
C PRO A 257 1.72 -20.52 2.49
N HIS A 258 2.17 -20.55 1.23
CA HIS A 258 3.59 -20.60 0.88
C HIS A 258 4.36 -19.35 1.36
N ILE A 259 3.75 -18.17 1.27
CA ILE A 259 4.28 -16.92 1.82
C ILE A 259 4.37 -16.98 3.35
N ARG A 260 3.31 -17.46 3.99
CA ARG A 260 3.28 -17.63 5.45
C ARG A 260 4.37 -18.59 5.93
N LYS A 261 4.59 -19.72 5.25
CA LYS A 261 5.68 -20.66 5.57
C LYS A 261 7.06 -20.01 5.43
N ALA A 262 7.29 -19.25 4.36
CA ALA A 262 8.56 -18.54 4.15
C ALA A 262 8.83 -17.49 5.24
N LEU A 263 7.82 -16.67 5.57
CA LEU A 263 7.92 -15.67 6.63
C LEU A 263 8.13 -16.30 8.01
N TYR A 264 7.61 -17.50 8.26
CA TYR A 264 7.76 -18.18 9.55
C TYR A 264 9.23 -18.52 9.82
N MET A 265 9.94 -19.02 8.81
CA MET A 265 11.38 -19.29 8.91
C MET A 265 12.19 -18.01 9.08
N ALA A 266 11.82 -16.93 8.37
CA ALA A 266 12.44 -15.62 8.55
C ALA A 266 12.25 -15.08 9.98
N ALA A 267 11.02 -15.18 10.50
CA ALA A 267 10.66 -14.73 11.83
C ALA A 267 11.36 -15.53 12.93
N LEU A 268 11.49 -16.85 12.79
CA LEU A 268 12.24 -17.67 13.74
C LEU A 268 13.70 -17.22 13.88
N SER A 269 14.34 -16.89 12.76
CA SER A 269 15.70 -16.32 12.76
C SER A 269 15.71 -14.92 13.39
N ALA A 270 14.78 -14.06 12.97
CA ALA A 270 14.69 -12.68 13.46
C ALA A 270 14.42 -12.60 14.97
N CYS A 271 13.57 -13.47 15.53
CA CYS A 271 13.32 -13.54 16.97
C CYS A 271 14.58 -13.85 17.81
N ARG A 272 15.61 -14.45 17.20
CA ARG A 272 16.84 -14.84 17.89
C ARG A 272 17.94 -13.80 17.71
N PHE A 273 18.10 -13.28 16.50
CA PHE A 273 19.27 -12.51 16.09
C PHE A 273 18.99 -11.03 15.84
N ASN A 274 17.74 -10.60 15.65
CA ASN A 274 17.41 -9.18 15.54
C ASN A 274 16.98 -8.63 16.92
N PRO A 275 17.69 -7.65 17.51
CA PRO A 275 17.40 -7.15 18.85
C PRO A 275 15.97 -6.60 19.03
N ASP A 276 15.44 -5.89 18.04
CA ASP A 276 14.12 -5.27 18.13
C ASP A 276 13.00 -6.30 18.04
N LEU A 277 13.09 -7.22 17.09
CA LEU A 277 12.12 -8.29 16.92
C LEU A 277 12.20 -9.32 18.05
N LYS A 278 13.39 -9.54 18.63
CA LYS A 278 13.58 -10.33 19.85
C LYS A 278 12.88 -9.68 21.04
N ARG A 279 13.06 -8.38 21.28
CA ARG A 279 12.37 -7.63 22.34
C ARG A 279 10.86 -7.66 22.17
N PHE A 280 10.38 -7.42 20.95
CA PHE A 280 8.95 -7.50 20.63
C PHE A 280 8.37 -8.88 20.88
N HIS A 281 9.05 -9.94 20.41
CA HIS A 281 8.65 -11.32 20.68
C HIS A 281 8.60 -11.62 22.19
N ALA A 282 9.66 -11.29 22.93
CA ALA A 282 9.75 -11.51 24.37
C ALA A 282 8.63 -10.78 25.14
N SER A 283 8.33 -9.53 24.77
CA SER A 283 7.22 -8.77 25.36
C SER A 283 5.87 -9.46 25.15
N LEU A 284 5.61 -10.05 23.98
CA LEU A 284 4.37 -10.79 23.74
C LEU A 284 4.27 -12.05 24.60
N ILE A 285 5.38 -12.78 24.79
CA ILE A 285 5.41 -13.95 25.68
C ILE A 285 5.17 -13.54 27.13
N ALA A 286 5.83 -12.49 27.60
CA ALA A 286 5.64 -11.95 28.95
C ALA A 286 4.17 -11.54 29.20
N ASN A 287 3.48 -11.05 28.16
CA ASN A 287 2.05 -10.73 28.19
C ASN A 287 1.13 -11.96 27.98
N GLY A 288 1.64 -13.18 28.21
CA GLY A 288 0.86 -14.41 28.17
C GLY A 288 0.46 -14.91 26.78
N LYS A 289 1.04 -14.37 25.70
CA LYS A 289 0.74 -14.87 24.34
C LYS A 289 1.45 -16.21 24.09
N PRO A 290 0.78 -17.20 23.49
CA PRO A 290 1.42 -18.45 23.12
C PRO A 290 2.60 -18.22 22.14
N PRO A 291 3.68 -19.02 22.21
CA PRO A 291 4.87 -18.82 21.37
C PRO A 291 4.60 -18.73 19.87
N LYS A 292 3.76 -19.60 19.33
CA LYS A 292 3.39 -19.57 17.90
C LYS A 292 2.63 -18.30 17.51
N VAL A 293 1.83 -17.74 18.42
CA VAL A 293 1.10 -16.48 18.20
C VAL A 293 2.08 -15.30 18.20
N ALA A 294 3.05 -15.28 19.11
CA ALA A 294 4.10 -14.27 19.14
C ALA A 294 4.96 -14.28 17.86
N ILE A 295 5.34 -15.47 17.36
CA ILE A 295 6.05 -15.59 16.07
C ILE A 295 5.17 -15.08 14.92
N THR A 296 3.87 -15.38 14.92
CA THR A 296 2.93 -14.88 13.90
C THR A 296 2.87 -13.35 13.88
N ALA A 297 2.91 -12.71 15.06
CA ALA A 297 2.97 -11.26 15.16
C ALA A 297 4.30 -10.69 14.61
N VAL A 298 5.43 -11.37 14.86
CA VAL A 298 6.73 -11.02 14.27
C VAL A 298 6.70 -11.13 12.75
N MET A 299 6.15 -12.23 12.21
CA MET A 299 5.96 -12.41 10.76
C MET A 299 5.17 -11.26 10.15
N ARG A 300 4.07 -10.86 10.81
CA ARG A 300 3.25 -9.73 10.37
C ARG A 300 4.05 -8.43 10.40
N ARG A 301 4.81 -8.16 11.47
CA ARG A 301 5.64 -6.96 11.60
C ARG A 301 6.71 -6.89 10.50
N MET A 302 7.39 -8.00 10.22
CA MET A 302 8.36 -8.08 9.13
C MET A 302 7.74 -7.86 7.76
N LEU A 303 6.55 -8.42 7.51
CA LEU A 303 5.84 -8.25 6.24
C LEU A 303 5.36 -6.81 6.04
N VAL A 304 4.86 -6.16 7.10
CA VAL A 304 4.47 -4.74 7.05
C VAL A 304 5.70 -3.89 6.77
N LEU A 305 6.83 -4.14 7.44
CA LEU A 305 8.09 -3.44 7.15
C LEU A 305 8.52 -3.63 5.68
N ALA A 306 8.51 -4.86 5.17
CA ALA A 306 8.80 -5.16 3.77
C ALA A 306 7.90 -4.38 2.81
N ASN A 307 6.61 -4.31 3.12
CA ASN A 307 5.64 -3.56 2.34
C ASN A 307 5.91 -2.05 2.38
N THR A 308 6.30 -1.50 3.54
CA THR A 308 6.65 -0.08 3.70
C THR A 308 7.94 0.26 2.95
N LEU A 309 9.01 -0.53 3.11
CA LEU A 309 10.28 -0.28 2.43
C LEU A 309 10.14 -0.34 0.90
N LEU A 310 9.37 -1.30 0.39
CA LEU A 310 9.07 -1.40 -1.05
C LEU A 310 8.08 -0.34 -1.56
N ARG A 311 7.35 0.33 -0.67
CA ARG A 311 6.55 1.50 -1.02
C ARG A 311 7.42 2.76 -1.10
N ASN A 312 8.42 2.84 -0.25
CA ASN A 312 9.36 3.96 -0.15
C ASN A 312 10.42 3.93 -1.25
N ASP A 313 10.67 2.77 -1.87
CA ASP A 313 11.25 2.65 -3.22
C ASP A 313 10.19 3.01 -4.25
N LEU A 314 9.83 4.29 -4.28
CA LEU A 314 8.83 4.83 -5.20
C LEU A 314 9.24 4.40 -6.61
N PRO A 315 8.38 3.67 -7.36
CA PRO A 315 8.71 3.20 -8.71
C PRO A 315 8.68 4.34 -9.74
N TYR A 316 8.68 5.58 -9.26
CA TYR A 316 8.67 6.81 -10.02
C TYR A 316 9.52 7.86 -9.30
N ASP A 317 10.18 8.70 -10.08
CA ASP A 317 10.88 9.89 -9.63
C ASP A 317 9.91 11.07 -9.81
N ALA A 318 9.48 11.68 -8.70
CA ALA A 318 8.48 12.75 -8.73
C ALA A 318 8.89 13.96 -9.59
N PHE A 319 10.19 14.20 -9.76
CA PHE A 319 10.71 15.32 -10.56
C PHE A 319 10.93 14.95 -12.03
N LYS A 320 11.12 13.67 -12.35
CA LYS A 320 11.32 13.20 -13.74
C LYS A 320 10.05 12.70 -14.40
N ASP A 321 9.19 12.02 -13.64
CA ASP A 321 8.02 11.32 -14.18
C ASP A 321 6.76 12.20 -14.19
N PHE A 322 6.84 13.41 -13.63
CA PHE A 322 5.75 14.39 -13.64
C PHE A 322 6.21 15.78 -14.04
N ALA A 323 5.35 16.47 -14.79
CA ALA A 323 5.47 17.87 -15.15
C ALA A 323 4.55 18.72 -14.24
N PRO A 324 5.08 19.74 -13.54
CA PRO A 324 4.26 20.69 -12.78
C PRO A 324 3.31 21.45 -13.70
N VAL A 325 2.08 21.70 -13.23
CA VAL A 325 1.10 22.54 -13.93
C VAL A 325 0.90 23.85 -13.17
N THR A 326 0.46 23.80 -11.91
CA THR A 326 0.30 24.98 -11.05
C THR A 326 0.12 24.57 -9.60
N LEU A 327 0.53 25.44 -8.66
CA LEU A 327 0.06 25.36 -7.28
C LEU A 327 -1.36 25.92 -7.20
N LEU A 328 -2.29 25.19 -6.58
CA LEU A 328 -3.67 25.64 -6.42
C LEU A 328 -3.81 26.55 -5.20
N GLY A 329 -3.17 26.17 -4.10
CA GLY A 329 -3.16 26.98 -2.89
C GLY A 329 -2.49 26.29 -1.72
N THR A 330 -2.35 27.03 -0.64
CA THR A 330 -1.78 26.57 0.62
C THR A 330 -2.75 26.79 1.77
N VAL A 331 -2.58 26.01 2.82
CA VAL A 331 -3.25 26.15 4.11
C VAL A 331 -2.15 26.22 5.15
N PRO A 332 -1.96 27.38 5.80
CA PRO A 332 -0.90 27.53 6.78
C PRO A 332 -1.17 26.64 8.00
N HIS A 333 -0.11 26.08 8.57
CA HIS A 333 -0.22 25.50 9.90
C HIS A 333 -0.20 26.57 10.98
N VAL A 334 -0.81 26.23 12.11
CA VAL A 334 -0.81 27.01 13.33
C VAL A 334 -0.27 26.15 14.46
N LEU A 335 0.74 26.66 15.17
CA LEU A 335 1.24 26.07 16.40
C LEU A 335 0.23 26.36 17.51
N VAL A 336 -0.38 25.30 18.01
CA VAL A 336 -1.37 25.37 19.08
C VAL A 336 -1.01 24.45 20.24
N ALA A 337 -1.48 24.84 21.42
CA ALA A 337 -1.28 24.10 22.65
C ALA A 337 -2.62 23.77 23.33
N ARG A 338 -2.66 22.66 24.07
CA ARG A 338 -3.76 22.38 24.99
C ARG A 338 -3.91 23.53 26.00
N ARG A 339 -5.13 23.80 26.43
CA ARG A 339 -5.44 24.95 27.31
C ARG A 339 -4.59 25.00 28.59
N GLY A 340 -4.41 23.85 29.26
CA GLY A 340 -3.72 23.76 30.55
C GLY A 340 -2.19 23.65 30.50
N LEU A 341 -1.54 23.81 29.34
CA LEU A 341 -0.07 23.80 29.26
C LEU A 341 0.46 25.12 29.84
N ALA A 342 1.49 25.11 30.69
CA ALA A 342 2.06 26.33 31.28
C ALA A 342 2.97 27.10 30.30
N ALA A 343 2.45 27.41 29.11
CA ALA A 343 3.10 28.16 28.05
C ALA A 343 2.06 28.94 27.23
N ASP A 344 1.96 30.25 27.42
CA ASP A 344 0.97 31.13 26.74
C ASP A 344 1.56 31.89 25.55
N SER A 345 2.84 31.71 25.29
CA SER A 345 3.57 32.29 24.16
C SER A 345 4.65 31.33 23.68
N VAL A 346 5.14 31.54 22.45
CA VAL A 346 6.29 30.79 21.92
C VAL A 346 7.51 30.93 22.83
N ALA A 347 7.77 32.11 23.39
CA ALA A 347 8.88 32.32 24.34
C ALA A 347 8.75 31.45 25.59
N SER A 348 7.57 31.46 26.24
CA SER A 348 7.31 30.61 27.41
C SER A 348 7.34 29.11 27.09
N LEU A 349 6.92 28.72 25.87
CA LEU A 349 7.03 27.33 25.41
C LEU A 349 8.50 26.91 25.27
N VAL A 350 9.33 27.75 24.66
CA VAL A 350 10.76 27.47 24.47
C VAL A 350 11.46 27.36 25.81
N GLU A 351 11.16 28.26 26.76
CA GLU A 351 11.69 28.19 28.12
C GLU A 351 11.28 26.90 28.83
N LEU A 352 10.00 26.54 28.77
CA LEU A 352 9.48 25.31 29.36
C LEU A 352 10.15 24.07 28.74
N ALA A 353 10.23 24.00 27.41
CA ALA A 353 10.83 22.89 26.70
C ALA A 353 12.34 22.71 27.01
N ARG A 354 13.08 23.81 27.23
CA ARG A 354 14.48 23.76 27.64
C ARG A 354 14.66 23.23 29.06
N ARG A 355 13.75 23.59 29.98
CA ARG A 355 13.75 23.08 31.36
C ARG A 355 13.36 21.61 31.44
N THR A 356 12.48 21.15 30.55
CA THR A 356 11.95 19.79 30.55
C THR A 356 12.05 19.13 29.18
N PRO A 357 13.27 18.82 28.70
CA PRO A 357 13.43 18.20 27.39
C PRO A 357 12.71 16.87 27.34
N ASP A 358 12.11 16.56 26.18
CA ASP A 358 11.38 15.33 25.91
C ASP A 358 10.10 15.12 26.76
N ARG A 359 9.72 16.08 27.63
CA ARG A 359 8.49 15.96 28.44
C ARG A 359 7.25 16.54 27.77
N ILE A 360 7.43 17.62 27.00
CA ILE A 360 6.33 18.22 26.24
C ILE A 360 6.11 17.38 24.99
N THR A 361 4.88 16.93 24.78
CA THR A 361 4.48 16.09 23.66
C THR A 361 3.95 16.91 22.49
N PHE A 362 4.23 16.50 21.25
CA PHE A 362 3.63 17.11 20.07
C PHE A 362 3.01 16.05 19.15
N ALA A 363 1.77 16.29 18.74
CA ALA A 363 1.04 15.44 17.82
C ALA A 363 1.27 15.88 16.37
N SER A 364 1.40 14.92 15.46
CA SER A 364 1.35 15.17 14.01
C SER A 364 0.37 14.25 13.32
N GLY A 365 0.02 14.58 12.07
CA GLY A 365 -0.78 13.70 11.21
C GLY A 365 -0.08 12.41 10.77
N GLY A 366 1.17 12.17 11.21
CA GLY A 366 1.94 10.96 10.94
C GLY A 366 3.42 11.25 10.63
N ASN A 367 4.22 10.19 10.50
CA ASN A 367 5.64 10.31 10.17
C ASN A 367 5.86 10.88 8.76
N GLY A 368 6.75 11.87 8.64
CA GLY A 368 7.07 12.54 7.38
C GLY A 368 6.00 13.50 6.83
N THR A 369 4.91 13.75 7.57
CA THR A 369 3.90 14.75 7.19
C THR A 369 4.42 16.18 7.36
N SER A 370 3.84 17.15 6.66
CA SER A 370 4.22 18.57 6.75
C SER A 370 4.13 19.10 8.20
N SER A 371 3.16 18.63 8.99
CA SER A 371 3.02 18.97 10.42
C SER A 371 4.13 18.37 11.29
N HIS A 372 4.59 17.14 11.01
CA HIS A 372 5.78 16.57 11.67
C HIS A 372 7.04 17.35 11.29
N LEU A 373 7.29 17.51 9.99
CA LEU A 373 8.50 18.19 9.51
C LEU A 373 8.54 19.65 9.97
N GLY A 374 7.41 20.35 10.00
CA GLY A 374 7.32 21.71 10.53
C GLY A 374 7.64 21.80 12.02
N ALA A 375 7.18 20.84 12.83
CA ALA A 375 7.51 20.80 14.25
C ALA A 375 9.01 20.53 14.48
N GLU A 376 9.61 19.65 13.68
CA GLU A 376 11.06 19.37 13.71
C GLU A 376 11.88 20.60 13.28
N MET A 377 11.42 21.33 12.25
CA MET A 377 12.01 22.61 11.86
C MET A 377 11.97 23.62 13.02
N PHE A 378 10.84 23.72 13.72
CA PHE A 378 10.71 24.59 14.88
C PHE A 378 11.63 24.16 16.03
N MET A 379 11.64 22.87 16.39
CA MET A 379 12.48 22.33 17.46
C MET A 379 13.97 22.61 17.21
N ARG A 380 14.40 22.43 15.96
CA ARG A 380 15.77 22.74 15.53
C ARG A 380 16.08 24.24 15.60
N ALA A 381 15.19 25.08 15.08
CA ALA A 381 15.38 26.53 15.08
C ALA A 381 15.39 27.13 16.50
N ALA A 382 14.55 26.61 17.39
CA ALA A 382 14.47 27.03 18.79
C ALA A 382 15.48 26.35 19.72
N ASN A 383 16.20 25.34 19.21
CA ASN A 383 17.10 24.47 19.97
C ASN A 383 16.40 23.88 21.21
N ILE A 384 15.28 23.18 20.98
CA ILE A 384 14.47 22.51 22.00
C ILE A 384 14.18 21.07 21.59
N ARG A 385 13.70 20.25 22.54
CA ARG A 385 13.31 18.85 22.29
C ARG A 385 11.92 18.57 22.83
N LEU A 386 11.05 18.09 21.95
CA LEU A 386 9.68 17.68 22.25
C LEU A 386 9.51 16.20 21.87
N ALA A 387 8.63 15.48 22.57
CA ALA A 387 8.34 14.08 22.28
C ALA A 387 7.29 13.97 21.17
N HIS A 388 7.65 13.34 20.04
CA HIS A 388 6.72 13.15 18.92
C HIS A 388 5.70 12.04 19.19
N VAL A 389 4.42 12.33 18.93
CA VAL A 389 3.31 11.37 18.95
C VAL A 389 2.64 11.32 17.57
N PRO A 390 2.94 10.31 16.72
CA PRO A 390 2.37 10.23 15.38
C PRO A 390 0.94 9.68 15.38
N TYR A 391 0.04 10.36 14.66
CA TYR A 391 -1.34 9.91 14.40
C TYR A 391 -1.51 9.44 12.95
N ARG A 392 -2.71 8.94 12.62
CA ARG A 392 -3.12 8.57 11.25
C ARG A 392 -3.99 9.67 10.64
N GLY A 393 -3.40 10.83 10.42
CA GLY A 393 -4.07 12.03 9.94
C GLY A 393 -4.19 13.10 11.01
N GLN A 394 -4.40 14.34 10.55
CA GLN A 394 -4.36 15.54 11.40
C GLN A 394 -5.57 15.67 12.34
N GLY A 395 -6.75 15.22 11.93
CA GLY A 395 -7.97 15.28 12.76
C GLY A 395 -7.83 14.60 14.13
N PRO A 396 -7.45 13.30 14.19
CA PRO A 396 -7.19 12.62 15.47
C PRO A 396 -6.11 13.29 16.34
N ALA A 397 -5.05 13.85 15.72
CA ALA A 397 -4.02 14.59 16.43
C ALA A 397 -4.59 15.84 17.12
N LEU A 398 -5.40 16.62 16.40
CA LEU A 398 -6.04 17.83 16.93
C LEU A 398 -7.02 17.50 18.07
N VAL A 399 -7.82 16.44 17.92
CA VAL A 399 -8.76 16.00 18.96
C VAL A 399 -8.05 15.68 20.27
N ASP A 400 -6.90 15.01 20.22
CA ASP A 400 -6.15 14.67 21.44
C ASP A 400 -5.48 15.88 22.09
N VAL A 401 -5.12 16.91 21.31
CA VAL A 401 -4.67 18.20 21.88
C VAL A 401 -5.84 18.94 22.53
N VAL A 402 -7.01 18.96 21.88
CA VAL A 402 -8.26 19.52 22.44
C VAL A 402 -8.65 18.80 23.74
N GLY A 403 -8.52 17.47 23.78
CA GLY A 403 -8.78 16.63 24.94
C GLY A 403 -7.66 16.62 25.99
N GLY A 404 -6.57 17.36 25.77
CA GLY A 404 -5.44 17.48 26.69
C GLY A 404 -4.57 16.23 26.85
N GLN A 405 -4.68 15.26 25.95
CA GLN A 405 -3.86 14.04 25.93
C GLN A 405 -2.46 14.28 25.36
N VAL A 406 -2.34 15.27 24.46
CA VAL A 406 -1.07 15.72 23.87
C VAL A 406 -0.93 17.23 24.04
N ASP A 407 0.28 17.73 24.26
CA ASP A 407 0.48 19.14 24.63
C ASP A 407 0.33 20.10 23.44
N LEU A 408 0.86 19.72 22.27
CA LEU A 408 1.01 20.61 21.11
C LEU A 408 0.61 19.93 19.79
N THR A 409 0.24 20.71 18.78
CA THR A 409 0.27 20.26 17.37
C THR A 409 0.50 21.44 16.42
N LEU A 410 0.96 21.13 15.21
CA LEU A 410 0.84 22.01 14.05
C LEU A 410 -0.42 21.62 13.29
N GLY A 411 -1.52 22.32 13.56
CA GLY A 411 -2.81 22.05 12.94
C GLY A 411 -3.06 22.92 11.72
N ASN A 412 -3.86 22.44 10.77
CA ASN A 412 -4.33 23.27 9.66
C ASN A 412 -5.21 24.40 10.23
N MET A 413 -4.90 25.64 9.88
CA MET A 413 -5.59 26.81 10.44
C MET A 413 -7.14 26.71 10.49
N PRO A 414 -7.85 26.21 9.45
CA PRO A 414 -9.32 26.14 9.44
C PRO A 414 -9.87 25.16 10.46
N GLU A 415 -9.16 24.05 10.68
CA GLU A 415 -9.52 23.04 11.68
C GLU A 415 -9.31 23.60 13.09
N VAL A 416 -8.31 24.45 13.26
CA VAL A 416 -7.89 25.00 14.55
C VAL A 416 -8.79 26.16 15.01
N ILE A 417 -9.21 27.04 14.10
CA ILE A 417 -9.98 28.27 14.42
C ILE A 417 -11.18 28.01 15.34
N PRO A 418 -12.08 27.04 15.07
CA PRO A 418 -13.25 26.80 15.92
C PRO A 418 -12.87 26.44 17.37
N HIS A 419 -11.78 25.67 17.56
CA HIS A 419 -11.33 25.24 18.87
C HIS A 419 -10.58 26.34 19.65
N VAL A 420 -9.91 27.25 18.94
CA VAL A 420 -9.33 28.45 19.56
C VAL A 420 -10.45 29.42 19.99
N LYS A 421 -11.46 29.63 19.13
CA LYS A 421 -12.61 30.52 19.43
C LYS A 421 -13.45 30.02 20.61
N SER A 422 -13.60 28.71 20.77
CA SER A 422 -14.25 28.13 21.96
C SER A 422 -13.37 28.14 23.21
N GLY A 423 -12.07 28.47 23.07
CA GLY A 423 -11.08 28.43 24.13
C GLY A 423 -10.66 27.01 24.53
N ALA A 424 -10.98 25.98 23.76
CA ALA A 424 -10.59 24.60 24.07
C ALA A 424 -9.08 24.37 23.94
N ILE A 425 -8.44 25.12 23.03
CA ILE A 425 -6.99 25.17 22.83
C ILE A 425 -6.56 26.63 22.69
N LYS A 426 -5.26 26.88 22.77
CA LYS A 426 -4.67 28.21 22.58
C LYS A 426 -3.74 28.25 21.39
N VAL A 427 -3.73 29.38 20.71
CA VAL A 427 -2.81 29.67 19.62
C VAL A 427 -1.50 30.22 20.18
N LEU A 428 -0.37 29.75 19.65
CA LEU A 428 0.95 30.29 19.95
C LEU A 428 1.49 31.11 18.77
N ALA A 429 1.42 30.57 17.56
CA ALA A 429 1.86 31.27 16.35
C ALA A 429 1.35 30.62 15.06
N ILE A 430 1.22 31.40 13.99
CA ILE A 430 1.11 30.92 12.61
C ILE A 430 2.50 30.49 12.11
N VAL A 431 2.59 29.34 11.44
CA VAL A 431 3.85 28.77 10.92
C VAL A 431 4.02 29.11 9.43
N ALA A 432 3.87 30.39 9.11
CA ALA A 432 3.96 30.91 7.74
C ALA A 432 4.79 32.21 7.71
N PRO A 433 5.30 32.64 6.54
CA PRO A 433 6.12 33.85 6.42
C PRO A 433 5.36 35.15 6.74
N LYS A 434 4.03 35.12 6.62
CA LYS A 434 3.14 36.27 6.80
C LYS A 434 1.89 35.84 7.57
N ARG A 435 1.26 36.79 8.25
CA ARG A 435 -0.03 36.56 8.93
C ARG A 435 -1.11 36.17 7.92
N SER A 436 -2.05 35.35 8.39
CA SER A 436 -3.21 34.98 7.59
C SER A 436 -4.29 36.05 7.66
N PRO A 437 -4.93 36.42 6.55
CA PRO A 437 -6.09 37.33 6.54
C PRO A 437 -7.28 36.82 7.38
N LEU A 438 -7.36 35.51 7.63
CA LEU A 438 -8.45 34.93 8.41
C LEU A 438 -8.36 35.22 9.90
N GLU A 439 -7.15 35.33 10.44
CA GLU A 439 -6.91 35.69 11.83
C GLU A 439 -5.66 36.61 11.89
N PRO A 440 -5.80 37.90 11.51
CA PRO A 440 -4.68 38.82 11.41
C PRO A 440 -4.08 39.19 12.77
N GLY A 441 -4.78 38.90 13.87
CA GLY A 441 -4.30 39.12 15.23
C GLY A 441 -3.25 38.12 15.69
N TRP A 442 -3.13 36.95 15.06
CA TRP A 442 -2.19 35.91 15.48
C TRP A 442 -0.78 36.19 14.94
N PRO A 443 0.27 36.17 15.79
CA PRO A 443 1.64 36.39 15.33
C PRO A 443 2.14 35.19 14.52
N THR A 444 3.11 35.42 13.66
CA THR A 444 3.86 34.38 12.95
C THR A 444 5.10 33.96 13.74
N LEU A 445 5.59 32.74 13.50
CA LEU A 445 6.91 32.34 14.01
C LEU A 445 8.04 33.23 13.47
N ALA A 446 7.89 33.78 12.26
CA ALA A 446 8.84 34.71 11.67
C ALA A 446 8.96 36.01 12.49
N GLU A 447 7.84 36.62 12.88
CA GLU A 447 7.82 37.81 13.76
C GLU A 447 8.38 37.51 15.16
N LEU A 448 8.35 36.24 15.58
CA LEU A 448 8.82 35.78 16.88
C LEU A 448 10.26 35.27 16.87
N GLY A 449 11.02 35.54 15.80
CA GLY A 449 12.45 35.23 15.71
C GLY A 449 12.81 33.89 15.05
N TYR A 450 11.85 33.22 14.41
CA TYR A 450 12.04 31.95 13.71
C TYR A 450 11.64 32.03 12.21
N PRO A 451 12.22 32.95 11.41
CA PRO A 451 11.79 33.22 10.03
C PRO A 451 12.02 32.06 9.05
N SER A 452 12.87 31.10 9.40
CA SER A 452 13.12 29.90 8.60
C SER A 452 12.09 28.78 8.81
N VAL A 453 11.20 28.92 9.80
CA VAL A 453 10.21 27.90 10.15
C VAL A 453 8.90 28.19 9.41
N VAL A 454 8.76 27.56 8.25
CA VAL A 454 7.56 27.64 7.41
C VAL A 454 7.00 26.23 7.21
N SER A 455 5.71 26.07 7.42
CA SER A 455 5.03 24.79 7.32
C SER A 455 3.59 25.00 6.92
N ASP A 456 3.29 24.57 5.69
CA ASP A 456 1.97 24.68 5.09
C ASP A 456 1.56 23.31 4.54
N SER A 457 0.26 23.04 4.55
CA SER A 457 -0.32 22.03 3.67
C SER A 457 -0.57 22.69 2.31
N TRP A 458 -0.16 22.06 1.22
CA TRP A 458 -0.28 22.64 -0.12
C TRP A 458 -0.85 21.65 -1.11
N PHE A 459 -1.53 22.18 -2.12
CA PHE A 459 -2.24 21.40 -3.12
C PHE A 459 -1.89 21.94 -4.51
N GLY A 460 -1.51 21.06 -5.44
CA GLY A 460 -1.12 21.47 -6.78
C GLY A 460 -1.47 20.44 -7.83
N LEU A 461 -1.46 20.89 -9.09
CA LEU A 461 -1.73 20.08 -10.27
C LEU A 461 -0.40 19.66 -10.93
N MET A 462 -0.31 18.38 -11.25
CA MET A 462 0.82 17.76 -11.96
C MET A 462 0.26 16.97 -13.15
N ALA A 463 1.02 16.88 -14.23
CA ALA A 463 0.73 16.04 -15.39
C ALA A 463 1.83 14.96 -15.55
N PRO A 464 1.59 13.86 -16.26
CA PRO A 464 2.66 12.92 -16.62
C PRO A 464 3.80 13.62 -17.40
N ALA A 465 5.03 13.17 -17.21
CA ALA A 465 6.15 13.63 -18.02
C ALA A 465 5.88 13.40 -19.52
N GLY A 466 6.32 14.35 -20.35
CA GLY A 466 6.07 14.35 -21.80
C GLY A 466 4.71 14.91 -22.23
N THR A 467 3.86 15.36 -21.29
CA THR A 467 2.65 16.12 -21.64
C THR A 467 3.03 17.37 -22.45
N PRO A 468 2.38 17.64 -23.60
CA PRO A 468 2.70 18.80 -24.43
C PRO A 468 2.65 20.12 -23.67
N ALA A 469 3.63 21.00 -23.92
CA ALA A 469 3.79 22.26 -23.19
C ALA A 469 2.60 23.21 -23.37
N ASP A 470 1.97 23.20 -24.55
CA ASP A 470 0.77 23.98 -24.85
C ASP A 470 -0.45 23.51 -24.03
N ALA A 471 -0.58 22.19 -23.82
CA ALA A 471 -1.61 21.61 -22.95
C ALA A 471 -1.38 22.00 -21.49
N ILE A 472 -0.14 21.90 -20.98
CA ILE A 472 0.22 22.34 -19.63
C ILE A 472 -0.09 23.83 -19.45
N ALA A 473 0.34 24.65 -20.41
CA ALA A 473 0.10 26.09 -20.38
C ALA A 473 -1.40 26.43 -20.39
N ARG A 474 -2.20 25.70 -21.18
CA ARG A 474 -3.66 25.87 -21.19
C ARG A 474 -4.28 25.52 -19.84
N PHE A 475 -3.93 24.36 -19.26
CA PHE A 475 -4.45 23.96 -17.94
C PHE A 475 -4.05 24.94 -16.84
N GLN A 476 -2.81 25.43 -16.84
CA GLN A 476 -2.37 26.42 -15.88
C GLN A 476 -3.18 27.72 -16.01
N ARG A 477 -3.38 28.23 -17.23
CA ARG A 477 -4.19 29.46 -17.45
C ARG A 477 -5.62 29.31 -16.95
N GLU A 478 -6.28 28.20 -17.28
CA GLU A 478 -7.67 27.98 -16.84
C GLU A 478 -7.76 27.79 -15.32
N ALA A 479 -6.81 27.08 -14.71
CA ALA A 479 -6.74 26.92 -13.25
C ALA A 479 -6.52 28.27 -12.56
N ALA A 480 -5.56 29.09 -13.04
CA ALA A 480 -5.30 30.42 -12.50
C ALA A 480 -6.53 31.34 -12.64
N ARG A 481 -7.21 31.30 -13.79
CA ARG A 481 -8.46 32.05 -14.02
C ARG A 481 -9.57 31.62 -13.06
N ALA A 482 -9.73 30.32 -12.84
CA ALA A 482 -10.72 29.80 -11.90
C ALA A 482 -10.41 30.25 -10.48
N LEU A 483 -9.15 30.14 -10.02
CA LEU A 483 -8.72 30.56 -8.69
C LEU A 483 -8.84 32.08 -8.45
N ALA A 484 -8.72 32.88 -9.51
CA ALA A 484 -8.91 34.33 -9.46
C ALA A 484 -10.38 34.76 -9.49
N SER A 485 -11.32 33.86 -9.83
CA SER A 485 -12.74 34.19 -9.86
C SER A 485 -13.27 34.47 -8.44
N PRO A 486 -14.11 35.50 -8.23
CA PRO A 486 -14.58 35.86 -6.89
C PRO A 486 -15.23 34.71 -6.14
N ASP A 487 -16.15 33.96 -6.77
CA ASP A 487 -16.85 32.84 -6.13
C ASP A 487 -15.89 31.75 -5.63
N VAL A 488 -14.90 31.36 -6.45
CA VAL A 488 -13.91 30.35 -6.05
C VAL A 488 -12.99 30.90 -4.97
N ARG A 489 -12.46 32.11 -5.16
CA ARG A 489 -11.57 32.75 -4.19
C ARG A 489 -12.23 32.88 -2.82
N ASP A 490 -13.48 33.34 -2.79
CA ASP A 490 -14.20 33.61 -1.55
C ASP A 490 -14.57 32.29 -0.85
N ARG A 491 -14.95 31.23 -1.60
CA ARG A 491 -15.16 29.88 -1.04
C ARG A 491 -13.89 29.23 -0.50
N LEU A 492 -12.77 29.42 -1.19
CA LEU A 492 -11.47 28.92 -0.73
C LEU A 492 -11.01 29.68 0.53
N ALA A 493 -11.14 31.00 0.53
CA ALA A 493 -10.83 31.83 1.69
C ALA A 493 -11.69 31.43 2.90
N ALA A 494 -13.00 31.24 2.73
CA ALA A 494 -13.89 30.76 3.78
C ALA A 494 -13.47 29.41 4.39
N GLN A 495 -12.69 28.61 3.65
CA GLN A 495 -12.17 27.32 4.07
C GLN A 495 -10.69 27.36 4.51
N GLY A 496 -10.05 28.53 4.61
CA GLY A 496 -8.64 28.59 5.01
C GLY A 496 -7.60 28.71 3.94
N PHE A 497 -8.00 28.49 2.70
CA PHE A 497 -7.07 28.37 1.60
C PHE A 497 -6.58 29.74 1.17
N VAL A 498 -5.28 29.84 0.94
CA VAL A 498 -4.63 30.94 0.24
C VAL A 498 -4.46 30.50 -1.22
N PRO A 499 -5.30 31.00 -2.16
CA PRO A 499 -5.19 30.64 -3.57
C PRO A 499 -3.85 31.09 -4.15
N SER A 500 -3.32 30.31 -5.09
CA SER A 500 -2.04 30.58 -5.75
C SER A 500 -2.21 30.82 -7.26
N GLY A 501 -2.15 29.77 -8.09
CA GLY A 501 -2.24 29.90 -9.55
C GLY A 501 -0.91 30.24 -10.24
N ILE A 502 0.23 30.05 -9.57
CA ILE A 502 1.57 30.33 -10.12
C ILE A 502 1.88 29.50 -11.38
N THR A 503 2.86 29.97 -12.15
CA THR A 503 3.30 29.31 -13.38
C THR A 503 3.91 27.91 -13.13
N PRO A 504 4.01 27.05 -14.16
CA PRO A 504 4.65 25.75 -14.03
C PRO A 504 6.09 25.82 -13.51
N ASP A 505 6.86 26.84 -13.92
CA ASP A 505 8.26 27.01 -13.53
C ASP A 505 8.40 27.49 -12.08
N GLU A 506 7.55 28.43 -11.65
CA GLU A 506 7.49 28.84 -10.25
C GLU A 506 7.06 27.67 -9.35
N TYR A 507 6.11 26.86 -9.78
CA TYR A 507 5.69 25.67 -9.03
C TYR A 507 6.82 24.63 -8.97
N ARG A 508 7.60 24.45 -10.05
CA ARG A 508 8.80 23.60 -10.03
C ARG A 508 9.82 24.08 -8.99
N ALA A 509 10.09 25.38 -8.95
CA ALA A 509 11.01 25.98 -7.98
C ALA A 509 10.51 25.81 -6.54
N PHE A 510 9.21 25.95 -6.31
CA PHE A 510 8.56 25.67 -5.03
C PHE A 510 8.76 24.21 -4.60
N LEU A 511 8.55 23.25 -5.49
CA LEU A 511 8.74 21.81 -5.19
C LEU A 511 10.20 21.50 -4.85
N GLN A 512 11.15 22.05 -5.61
CA GLN A 512 12.58 21.84 -5.39
C GLN A 512 13.06 22.42 -4.06
N SER A 513 12.67 23.66 -3.74
CA SER A 513 13.03 24.31 -2.47
C SER A 513 12.43 23.58 -1.26
N THR A 514 11.15 23.18 -1.36
CA THR A 514 10.46 22.42 -0.31
C THR A 514 11.11 21.05 -0.08
N ALA A 515 11.42 20.32 -1.15
CA ALA A 515 12.09 19.03 -1.06
C ALA A 515 13.49 19.14 -0.44
N ALA A 516 14.25 20.17 -0.79
CA ALA A 516 15.57 20.42 -0.21
C ALA A 516 15.48 20.72 1.30
N ALA A 517 14.55 21.58 1.71
CA ALA A 517 14.32 21.91 3.13
C ALA A 517 13.93 20.66 3.93
N TYR A 518 12.99 19.86 3.41
CA TYR A 518 12.54 18.63 4.07
C TYR A 518 13.63 17.58 4.16
N LYS A 519 14.43 17.42 3.11
CA LYS A 519 15.57 16.49 3.12
C LYS A 519 16.53 16.81 4.27
N GLN A 520 16.90 18.08 4.44
CA GLN A 520 17.79 18.50 5.52
C GLN A 520 17.23 18.19 6.92
N VAL A 521 15.91 18.33 7.10
CA VAL A 521 15.23 18.05 8.37
C VAL A 521 15.18 16.54 8.62
N ILE A 522 14.78 15.77 7.62
CA ILE A 522 14.69 14.30 7.68
C ILE A 522 16.05 13.69 8.05
N GLU A 523 17.12 14.14 7.41
CA GLU A 523 18.49 13.66 7.68
C GLU A 523 18.95 14.05 9.09
N ALA A 524 18.73 15.30 9.50
CA ALA A 524 19.15 15.80 10.82
C ALA A 524 18.41 15.13 11.98
N ALA A 525 17.08 15.00 11.86
CA ALA A 525 16.22 14.37 12.88
C ALA A 525 16.14 12.84 12.73
N LYS A 526 16.82 12.26 11.74
CA LYS A 526 16.83 10.81 11.44
C LYS A 526 15.42 10.21 11.31
N ILE A 527 14.51 10.99 10.71
CA ILE A 527 13.10 10.64 10.57
C ILE A 527 12.97 9.43 9.63
N LYS A 528 12.14 8.45 10.03
CA LYS A 528 11.82 7.27 9.22
C LYS A 528 10.31 7.13 9.09
N LEU A 529 9.87 6.60 7.96
CA LEU A 529 8.50 6.16 7.72
C LEU A 529 8.37 4.73 8.23
N ASP A 530 8.05 4.55 9.51
CA ASP A 530 7.84 3.26 10.19
C ASP A 530 6.40 2.73 10.10
#